data_AF-A0A2D4FRI9-F1
#
_entry.id   AF-A0A2D4FRI9-F1
#
_cell.length_a   1.000
_cell.length_b   1.000
_cell.length_c   1.000
_cell.angle_alpha   90.00
_cell.angle_beta   90.00
_cell.angle_gamma   90.00
#
_symmetry.space_group_name_H-M   'P 1'
#
loop_
_entity.id
_entity.type
_entity.pdbx_description
1 polymer ?
#
loop_
_entity_poly.entity_id
_entity_poly.type
_entity_poly.pdbx_seq_one_letter_code
_entity_poly.pdbx_strand_id
1 'polypeptide(L)'
;LSQNADHAQKHDMDEFISANPCTFDHAALFRVLQRQTLDHRLNDSYSCLGWFSPGQVFVLDEYCARYGVRGCHRHLCYLNELMEHSENGAVIDPTLLHYSFAFCASHVHGNRPDGIGTVTVEEKERFEDIK
;
A
#
# COMPACT_ATOMS: atom_id res chain seq x y z
N LEU A 1 2.93 -41.28 -5.94
CA LEU A 1 2.70 -39.91 -6.45
C LEU A 1 2.90 -38.81 -5.40
N SER A 2 2.99 -39.10 -4.10
CA SER A 2 3.08 -38.09 -3.03
C SER A 2 4.50 -37.54 -2.73
N GLN A 3 5.58 -38.27 -3.06
CA GLN A 3 6.96 -37.83 -2.72
C GLN A 3 7.52 -36.70 -3.60
N ASN A 4 7.09 -36.60 -4.86
CA ASN A 4 7.60 -35.56 -5.77
C ASN A 4 6.95 -34.19 -5.52
N ALA A 5 5.72 -34.17 -5.00
CA ALA A 5 5.04 -32.92 -4.63
C ALA A 5 5.71 -32.26 -3.42
N ASP A 6 6.08 -33.06 -2.42
CA ASP A 6 6.77 -32.60 -1.21
C ASP A 6 8.18 -32.07 -1.49
N HIS A 7 8.88 -32.67 -2.46
CA HIS A 7 10.23 -32.24 -2.86
C HIS A 7 10.20 -30.95 -3.70
N ALA A 8 9.23 -30.79 -4.59
CA ALA A 8 9.04 -29.55 -5.34
C ALA A 8 8.67 -28.38 -4.40
N GLN A 9 7.80 -28.62 -3.43
CA GLN A 9 7.37 -27.61 -2.47
C GLN A 9 8.50 -27.20 -1.51
N LYS A 10 9.41 -28.12 -1.14
CA LYS A 10 10.63 -27.81 -0.38
C LYS A 10 11.64 -27.00 -1.18
N HIS A 11 11.87 -27.36 -2.45
CA HIS A 11 12.80 -26.64 -3.31
C HIS A 11 12.34 -25.19 -3.57
N ASP A 12 11.04 -24.98 -3.76
CA ASP A 12 10.46 -23.62 -3.83
C ASP A 12 10.68 -22.85 -2.53
N MET A 13 10.45 -23.48 -1.36
CA MET A 13 10.66 -22.83 -0.06
C MET A 13 12.11 -22.43 0.21
N ASP A 14 13.08 -23.25 -0.19
CA ASP A 14 14.51 -22.93 -0.01
C ASP A 14 14.95 -21.75 -0.89
N GLU A 15 14.35 -21.58 -2.06
CA GLU A 15 14.54 -20.42 -2.93
C GLU A 15 13.99 -19.14 -2.28
N PHE A 16 12.79 -19.19 -1.68
CA PHE A 16 12.24 -18.05 -0.94
C PHE A 16 13.06 -17.66 0.29
N ILE A 17 13.60 -18.64 1.02
CA ILE A 17 14.40 -18.40 2.23
C ILE A 17 15.77 -17.79 1.88
N SER A 18 16.34 -18.16 0.73
CA SER A 18 17.66 -17.69 0.29
C SER A 18 17.61 -16.45 -0.61
N ALA A 19 16.43 -16.03 -1.06
CA ALA A 19 16.26 -14.85 -1.89
C ALA A 19 16.73 -13.58 -1.16
N ASN A 20 17.41 -12.69 -1.90
CA ASN A 20 17.81 -11.40 -1.36
C ASN A 20 16.57 -10.52 -1.17
N PRO A 21 16.21 -10.12 0.05
CA PRO A 21 15.03 -9.32 0.29
C PRO A 21 15.04 -8.01 -0.49
N CYS A 22 16.21 -7.43 -0.79
CA CYS A 22 16.33 -6.13 -1.45
C CYS A 22 16.07 -6.15 -2.96
N THR A 23 15.94 -7.33 -3.59
CA THR A 23 15.75 -7.44 -5.05
C THR A 23 14.28 -7.52 -5.46
N PHE A 24 13.37 -7.59 -4.49
CA PHE A 24 11.93 -7.66 -4.77
C PHE A 24 11.34 -6.28 -5.11
N ASP A 25 10.25 -6.29 -5.86
CA ASP A 25 9.42 -5.09 -6.04
C ASP A 25 8.66 -4.79 -4.74
N HIS A 26 9.30 -4.00 -3.88
CA HIS A 26 8.72 -3.62 -2.62
C HIS A 26 7.52 -2.69 -2.75
N ALA A 27 7.34 -1.98 -3.86
CA ALA A 27 6.16 -1.16 -4.09
C ALA A 27 4.94 -2.03 -4.35
N ALA A 28 5.09 -3.11 -5.12
CA ALA A 28 4.05 -4.12 -5.34
C ALA A 28 3.74 -4.92 -4.06
N LEU A 29 4.78 -5.40 -3.35
CA LEU A 29 4.61 -6.12 -2.09
C LEU A 29 3.94 -5.25 -1.02
N PHE A 30 4.32 -3.97 -0.92
CA PHE A 30 3.69 -3.04 0.01
C PHE A 30 2.21 -2.84 -0.30
N ARG A 31 1.83 -2.74 -1.59
CA ARG A 31 0.41 -2.64 -1.98
C ARG A 31 -0.40 -3.81 -1.42
N VAL A 32 0.10 -5.03 -1.57
CA VAL A 32 -0.54 -6.24 -1.03
C VAL A 32 -0.61 -6.17 0.50
N LEU A 33 0.50 -5.83 1.17
CA LEU A 33 0.55 -5.71 2.63
C LEU A 33 -0.46 -4.68 3.15
N GLN A 34 -0.51 -3.49 2.54
CA GLN A 34 -1.42 -2.40 2.91
C GLN A 34 -2.88 -2.81 2.72
N ARG A 35 -3.22 -3.41 1.56
CA ARG A 35 -4.55 -3.93 1.28
C ARG A 35 -4.99 -4.96 2.31
N GLN A 36 -4.17 -5.98 2.56
CA GLN A 36 -4.50 -7.04 3.53
C GLN A 36 -4.64 -6.47 4.96
N THR A 37 -3.84 -5.47 5.30
CA THR A 37 -3.97 -4.76 6.59
C THR A 37 -5.28 -4.01 6.68
N LEU A 38 -5.72 -3.37 5.59
CA LEU A 38 -7.00 -2.65 5.51
C LEU A 38 -8.18 -3.61 5.55
N ASP A 39 -8.14 -4.70 4.77
CA ASP A 39 -9.13 -5.77 4.78
C ASP A 39 -9.33 -6.30 6.20
N HIS A 40 -8.23 -6.67 6.88
CA HIS A 40 -8.29 -7.12 8.27
C HIS A 40 -8.90 -6.05 9.18
N ARG A 41 -8.53 -4.78 8.98
CA ARG A 41 -8.97 -3.67 9.81
C ARG A 41 -10.46 -3.37 9.65
N LEU A 42 -10.99 -3.42 8.42
CA LEU A 42 -12.39 -3.18 8.09
C LEU A 42 -13.31 -4.32 8.54
N ASN A 43 -12.77 -5.53 8.72
CA ASN A 43 -13.48 -6.66 9.30
C ASN A 43 -13.58 -6.63 10.83
N ASP A 44 -12.88 -5.70 11.50
CA ASP A 44 -13.05 -5.44 12.94
C ASP A 44 -14.33 -4.62 13.19
N SER A 45 -15.02 -4.87 14.31
CA SER A 45 -16.39 -4.38 14.54
C SER A 45 -16.49 -2.85 14.56
N TYR A 46 -16.95 -2.28 13.43
CA TYR A 46 -17.53 -0.94 13.19
C TYR A 46 -16.72 0.32 13.55
N SER A 47 -15.52 0.22 14.13
CA SER A 47 -14.88 1.39 14.78
C SER A 47 -13.74 2.02 14.00
N CYS A 48 -13.22 1.38 12.96
CA CYS A 48 -12.00 1.86 12.30
C CYS A 48 -12.27 2.91 11.22
N LEU A 49 -13.41 2.85 10.50
CA LEU A 49 -13.75 3.75 9.39
C LEU A 49 -12.65 3.88 8.32
N GLY A 50 -11.88 2.80 8.11
CA GLY A 50 -10.71 2.76 7.25
C GLY A 50 -9.39 3.10 7.94
N TRP A 51 -9.38 3.76 9.11
CA TRP A 51 -8.16 4.11 9.83
C TRP A 51 -7.40 2.88 10.35
N PHE A 52 -6.13 2.82 10.00
CA PHE A 52 -5.16 1.93 10.63
C PHE A 52 -4.96 2.28 12.11
N SER A 53 -4.72 1.26 12.93
CA SER A 53 -4.29 1.47 14.32
C SER A 53 -2.86 2.04 14.39
N PRO A 54 -2.44 2.67 15.50
CA PRO A 54 -1.07 3.15 15.64
C PRO A 54 0.00 2.08 15.39
N GLY A 55 -0.26 0.84 15.80
CA GLY A 55 0.66 -0.28 15.56
C GLY A 55 0.74 -0.69 14.09
N GLN A 56 -0.39 -0.67 13.38
CA GLN A 56 -0.41 -0.94 11.93
C GLN A 56 0.32 0.15 11.16
N VAL A 57 0.09 1.43 11.48
CA VAL A 57 0.80 2.57 10.88
C VAL A 57 2.30 2.42 11.09
N PHE A 58 2.74 2.13 12.32
CA PHE A 58 4.15 1.93 12.64
C PHE A 58 4.80 0.85 11.75
N VAL A 59 4.17 -0.33 11.63
CA VAL A 59 4.70 -1.44 10.83
C VAL A 59 4.77 -1.06 9.34
N LEU A 60 3.73 -0.41 8.81
CA LEU A 60 3.71 0.02 7.41
C LEU A 60 4.78 1.10 7.13
N ASP A 61 4.95 2.06 8.03
CA ASP A 61 5.95 3.11 7.90
C ASP A 61 7.39 2.54 8.00
N GLU A 62 7.65 1.62 8.93
CA GLU A 62 8.93 0.93 9.03
C GLU A 62 9.28 0.13 7.76
N TYR A 63 8.30 -0.57 7.17
CA TYR A 63 8.51 -1.24 5.88
C TYR A 63 8.91 -0.24 4.80
N CYS A 64 8.20 0.89 4.71
CA CYS A 64 8.46 1.90 3.70
C CYS A 64 9.83 2.56 3.88
N ALA A 65 10.22 2.86 5.12
CA ALA A 65 11.53 3.41 5.46
C ALA A 65 12.66 2.44 5.12
N ARG A 66 12.46 1.13 5.37
CA ARG A 66 13.46 0.09 5.09
C ARG A 66 13.68 -0.15 3.60
N TYR A 67 12.60 -0.17 2.82
CA TYR A 67 12.64 -0.61 1.42
C TYR A 67 12.40 0.52 0.40
N GLY A 68 12.33 1.77 0.84
CA GLY A 68 12.23 2.94 -0.04
C GLY A 68 10.89 3.08 -0.76
N VAL A 69 9.79 2.63 -0.16
CA VAL A 69 8.46 2.78 -0.76
C VAL A 69 8.00 4.24 -0.66
N ARG A 70 7.73 4.86 -1.82
CA ARG A 70 7.42 6.29 -1.93
C ARG A 70 6.08 6.64 -1.29
N GLY A 71 6.01 7.79 -0.63
CA GLY A 71 4.79 8.29 0.02
C GLY A 71 3.58 8.38 -0.92
N CYS A 72 3.76 8.95 -2.11
CA CYS A 72 2.67 9.14 -3.06
C CYS A 72 2.06 7.80 -3.51
N HIS A 73 2.89 6.82 -3.90
CA HIS A 73 2.45 5.44 -4.17
C HIS A 73 1.59 4.84 -3.04
N ARG A 74 2.03 4.99 -1.78
CA ARG A 74 1.29 4.45 -0.63
C ARG A 74 -0.10 5.06 -0.51
N HIS A 75 -0.23 6.38 -0.69
CA HIS A 75 -1.52 7.07 -0.60
C HIS A 75 -2.41 6.79 -1.81
N LEU A 76 -1.85 6.65 -3.02
CA LEU A 76 -2.62 6.25 -4.20
C LEU A 76 -3.19 4.84 -4.07
N CYS A 77 -2.38 3.89 -3.60
CA CYS A 77 -2.86 2.54 -3.32
C CYS A 77 -3.95 2.57 -2.24
N TYR A 78 -3.72 3.31 -1.17
CA TYR A 78 -4.70 3.43 -0.09
C TYR A 78 -6.02 4.04 -0.54
N LEU A 79 -5.98 5.13 -1.32
CA LEU A 79 -7.18 5.76 -1.89
C LEU A 79 -7.98 4.78 -2.74
N ASN A 80 -7.32 4.04 -3.63
CA ASN A 80 -7.99 3.04 -4.46
C ASN A 80 -8.74 2.01 -3.61
N GLU A 81 -8.08 1.44 -2.60
CA GLU A 81 -8.71 0.42 -1.75
C GLU A 81 -9.84 1.03 -0.90
N LEU A 82 -9.66 2.24 -0.35
CA LEU A 82 -10.71 2.93 0.41
C LEU A 82 -11.95 3.21 -0.44
N MET A 83 -11.76 3.64 -1.69
CA MET A 83 -12.87 3.87 -2.63
C MET A 83 -13.55 2.55 -3.01
N GLU A 84 -12.79 1.51 -3.34
CA GLU A 84 -13.32 0.18 -3.66
C GLU A 84 -14.16 -0.39 -2.49
N HIS A 85 -13.67 -0.26 -1.25
CA HIS A 85 -14.43 -0.66 -0.07
C HIS A 85 -15.68 0.20 0.15
N SER A 86 -15.60 1.50 -0.09
CA SER A 86 -16.75 2.40 0.01
C SER A 86 -17.84 2.06 -1.02
N GLU A 87 -17.46 1.74 -2.26
CA GLU A 87 -18.37 1.29 -3.31
C GLU A 87 -19.03 -0.05 -2.95
N ASN A 88 -18.30 -0.92 -2.25
CA ASN A 88 -18.78 -2.19 -1.72
C ASN A 88 -19.58 -2.06 -0.41
N GLY A 89 -19.89 -0.84 0.04
CA GLY A 89 -20.76 -0.57 1.18
C GLY A 89 -20.08 -0.48 2.54
N ALA A 90 -18.75 -0.49 2.60
CA ALA A 90 -18.02 -0.19 3.83
C ALA A 90 -18.17 1.29 4.19
N VAL A 91 -18.28 1.60 5.49
CA VAL A 91 -18.30 2.99 5.96
C VAL A 91 -16.87 3.47 6.12
N ILE A 92 -16.45 4.41 5.28
CA ILE A 92 -15.12 5.02 5.30
C ILE A 92 -15.22 6.47 5.80
N ASP A 93 -14.28 6.90 6.64
CA ASP A 93 -14.21 8.29 7.09
C ASP A 93 -13.86 9.22 5.92
N PRO A 94 -14.72 10.19 5.55
CA PRO A 94 -14.43 11.11 4.46
C PRO A 94 -13.18 11.97 4.73
N THR A 95 -12.83 12.21 6.00
CA THR A 95 -11.61 12.92 6.39
C THR A 95 -10.36 12.16 5.94
N LEU A 96 -10.39 10.83 6.01
CA LEU A 96 -9.28 9.96 5.61
C LEU A 96 -9.07 9.98 4.09
N LEU A 97 -10.17 9.94 3.32
CA LEU A 97 -10.14 10.10 1.86
C LEU A 97 -9.56 11.46 1.48
N HIS A 98 -10.08 12.54 2.06
CA HIS A 98 -9.58 13.89 1.79
C HIS A 98 -8.11 14.06 2.16
N TYR A 99 -7.68 13.53 3.31
CA TYR A 99 -6.29 13.58 3.73
C TYR A 99 -5.37 12.90 2.71
N SER A 100 -5.71 11.68 2.30
CA SER A 100 -4.90 10.92 1.34
C SER A 100 -4.91 11.56 -0.05
N PHE A 101 -6.06 12.08 -0.49
CA PHE A 101 -6.17 12.82 -1.75
C PHE A 101 -5.33 14.08 -1.74
N ALA A 102 -5.43 14.90 -0.68
CA ALA A 102 -4.64 16.13 -0.54
C ALA A 102 -3.13 15.83 -0.48
N PHE A 103 -2.74 14.73 0.16
CA PHE A 103 -1.35 14.28 0.16
C PHE A 103 -0.87 14.00 -1.26
N CYS A 104 -1.59 13.19 -2.04
CA CYS A 104 -1.25 12.90 -3.44
C CYS A 104 -1.24 14.18 -4.29
N ALA A 105 -2.27 15.01 -4.18
CA ALA A 105 -2.37 16.29 -4.91
C ALA A 105 -1.18 17.20 -4.62
N SER A 106 -0.74 17.32 -3.36
CA SER A 106 0.43 18.12 -2.98
C SER A 106 1.75 17.59 -3.55
N HIS A 107 1.84 16.28 -3.82
CA HIS A 107 3.02 15.67 -4.41
C HIS A 107 3.00 15.79 -5.95
N VAL A 108 1.83 15.66 -6.58
CA VAL A 108 1.64 15.75 -8.04
C VAL A 108 1.68 17.19 -8.54
N HIS A 109 1.00 18.10 -7.82
CA HIS A 109 0.79 19.49 -8.23
C HIS A 109 1.56 20.51 -7.39
N GLY A 110 2.19 20.10 -6.28
CA GLY A 110 2.83 21.03 -5.37
C GLY A 110 4.00 21.78 -6.01
N ASN A 111 3.97 23.10 -5.90
CA ASN A 111 5.13 23.97 -6.13
C ASN A 111 6.07 23.85 -4.93
N ARG A 112 6.86 22.76 -4.86
CA ARG A 112 7.90 22.69 -3.84
C ARG A 112 8.91 23.82 -4.09
N PRO A 113 9.35 24.55 -3.04
CA PRO A 113 10.27 25.69 -3.20
C PRO A 113 11.64 25.29 -3.74
N ASP A 114 12.00 24.00 -3.68
CA ASP A 114 13.20 23.41 -4.27
C ASP A 114 13.02 22.93 -5.72
N GLY A 115 11.79 22.93 -6.26
CA GLY A 115 11.46 22.50 -7.62
C GLY A 115 11.56 20.98 -7.86
N ILE A 116 11.83 20.17 -6.84
CA ILE A 116 12.05 18.73 -7.01
C ILE A 116 10.73 17.98 -6.75
N GLY A 117 10.01 17.70 -7.84
CA GLY A 117 8.94 16.71 -7.84
C GLY A 117 9.53 15.30 -7.67
N THR A 118 9.04 14.56 -6.67
CA THR A 118 9.49 13.18 -6.39
C THR A 118 8.49 12.13 -6.90
N VAL A 119 7.51 12.57 -7.70
CA VAL A 119 6.43 11.75 -8.24
C VAL A 119 6.79 11.22 -9.62
N THR A 120 6.57 9.94 -9.82
CA THR A 120 6.76 9.25 -11.10
C THR A 120 5.63 9.54 -12.08
N VAL A 121 5.86 9.32 -13.37
CA VAL A 121 4.81 9.48 -14.41
C VAL A 121 3.61 8.58 -14.11
N GLU A 122 3.87 7.32 -13.74
CA GLU A 122 2.82 6.36 -13.37
C GLU A 122 1.97 6.84 -12.19
N GLU A 123 2.59 7.38 -11.13
CA GLU A 123 1.85 7.93 -9.98
C GLU A 123 0.99 9.13 -10.37
N LYS A 124 1.48 9.96 -11.30
CA LYS A 124 0.72 11.10 -11.82
C LYS A 124 -0.49 10.64 -12.64
N GLU A 125 -0.30 9.69 -13.54
CA GLU A 125 -1.38 9.11 -14.35
C GLU A 125 -2.44 8.47 -13.46
N ARG A 126 -2.03 7.63 -12.51
CA ARG A 126 -2.93 7.01 -11.53
C ARG A 126 -3.68 8.04 -10.68
N PHE A 127 -3.07 9.19 -10.37
CA PHE A 127 -3.76 10.25 -9.64
C PHE A 127 -4.82 10.95 -10.49
N GLU A 128 -4.55 11.20 -11.78
CA GLU A 128 -5.55 11.78 -12.68
C GLU A 128 -6.74 10.82 -12.93
N ASP A 129 -6.53 9.50 -12.89
CA ASP A 129 -7.62 8.52 -12.98
C ASP A 129 -8.55 8.53 -11.76
N ILE A 130 -8.06 8.94 -10.58
CA ILE A 130 -8.83 9.02 -9.32
C ILE A 130 -9.66 10.31 -9.24
N LYS A 131 -9.25 11.35 -9.96
CA LYS A 131 -9.80 12.71 -9.89
C LYS A 131 -11.06 12.89 -10.72
#